data_AF-A0A954B4U0-F1
#
_entry.id   AF-A0A954B4U0-F1
#
_cell.length_a   1.000
_cell.length_b   1.000
_cell.length_c   1.000
_cell.angle_alpha   90.00
_cell.angle_beta   90.00
_cell.angle_gamma   90.00
#
_symmetry.space_group_name_H-M   'P 1'
#
loop_
_entity.id
_entity.type
_entity.pdbx_description
1 polymer ?
#
loop_
_entity_poly.entity_id
_entity_poly.type
_entity_poly.pdbx_seq_one_letter_code
_entity_poly.pdbx_strand_id
1 'polypeptide(L)'
;MIRTLAVACALTCLAAPAMAQQPIERCGVFQITDAEHVSYIPIPGYSILLATPPFSAPPGAVHAVVCDRTSIFIGPNDHRVITDLGVPLFIRSGGRIAVLEIADRQLRLRFTHGEPSPEERAAIGPAIERALAEMDRMPTHHSQPAPTP
;
A
#
# COMPACT_ATOMS: atom_id res chain seq x y z
N MET A 1 20.70 -58.97 -33.52
CA MET A 1 21.10 -57.61 -33.16
C MET A 1 20.17 -56.60 -33.84
N ILE A 2 19.03 -56.24 -33.25
CA ILE A 2 18.23 -55.07 -33.65
C ILE A 2 17.77 -54.40 -32.35
N ARG A 3 18.28 -53.19 -32.08
CA ARG A 3 17.94 -52.36 -30.92
C ARG A 3 16.79 -51.43 -31.31
N THR A 4 15.63 -51.60 -30.69
CA THR A 4 14.49 -50.70 -30.83
C THR A 4 14.64 -49.57 -29.82
N LEU A 5 14.88 -48.35 -30.29
CA LEU A 5 14.92 -47.13 -29.48
C LEU A 5 13.51 -46.56 -29.36
N ALA A 6 12.95 -46.57 -28.15
CA ALA A 6 11.75 -45.80 -27.82
C ALA A 6 12.17 -44.35 -27.49
N VAL A 7 11.72 -43.40 -28.30
CA VAL A 7 11.88 -41.97 -28.05
C VAL A 7 10.73 -41.52 -27.15
N ALA A 8 11.04 -41.25 -25.88
CA ALA A 8 10.10 -40.62 -24.95
C ALA A 8 10.11 -39.11 -25.20
N CYS A 9 9.03 -38.61 -25.79
CA CYS A 9 8.82 -37.17 -26.01
C CYS A 9 8.29 -36.56 -24.70
N ALA A 10 9.18 -35.99 -23.89
CA ALA A 10 8.80 -35.26 -22.69
C ALA A 10 8.22 -33.89 -23.08
N LEU A 11 6.90 -33.72 -22.93
CA LEU A 11 6.27 -32.40 -22.97
C LEU A 11 6.65 -31.63 -21.69
N THR A 12 7.65 -30.76 -21.77
CA THR A 12 7.88 -29.72 -20.78
C THR A 12 6.85 -28.61 -20.97
N CYS A 13 5.85 -28.55 -20.09
CA CYS A 13 4.99 -27.38 -19.94
C CYS A 13 5.85 -26.20 -19.48
N LEU A 14 6.25 -25.34 -20.43
CA LEU A 14 6.79 -24.02 -20.14
C LEU A 14 5.67 -23.19 -19.50
N ALA A 15 5.72 -23.05 -18.17
CA ALA A 15 4.94 -22.05 -17.47
C ALA A 15 5.37 -20.68 -17.98
N ALA A 16 4.52 -20.05 -18.79
CA ALA A 16 4.74 -18.67 -19.23
C ALA A 16 4.81 -17.77 -17.99
N PRO A 17 5.75 -16.80 -17.94
CA PRO A 17 5.77 -15.84 -16.85
C PRO A 17 4.45 -15.08 -16.93
N ALA A 18 3.65 -15.15 -15.87
CA ALA A 18 2.57 -14.21 -15.67
C ALA A 18 3.23 -12.83 -15.66
N MET A 19 3.05 -12.06 -16.74
CA MET A 19 3.47 -10.67 -16.75
C MET A 19 2.77 -10.01 -15.56
N ALA A 20 3.55 -9.62 -14.55
CA ALA A 20 3.03 -8.94 -13.39
C ALA A 20 2.35 -7.66 -13.87
N GLN A 21 1.02 -7.67 -13.91
CA GLN A 21 0.22 -6.47 -14.13
C GLN A 21 0.70 -5.47 -13.08
N GLN A 22 1.36 -4.38 -13.50
CA GLN A 22 1.78 -3.36 -12.54
C GLN A 22 0.52 -2.91 -11.79
N PRO A 23 0.52 -2.95 -10.44
CA PRO A 23 -0.65 -2.54 -9.70
C PRO A 23 -0.98 -1.10 -10.08
N ILE A 24 -2.06 -0.94 -10.83
CA ILE A 24 -2.56 0.38 -11.21
C ILE A 24 -3.07 0.99 -9.91
N GLU A 25 -2.33 1.96 -9.42
CA GLU A 25 -2.70 2.77 -8.29
C GLU A 25 -2.98 4.19 -8.76
N ARG A 26 -4.07 4.77 -8.25
CA ARG A 26 -4.34 6.20 -8.37
C ARG A 26 -4.58 6.75 -6.98
N CYS A 27 -3.71 7.63 -6.52
CA CYS A 27 -3.85 8.25 -5.22
C CYS A 27 -4.31 9.71 -5.30
N GLY A 28 -4.91 10.15 -4.21
CA GLY A 28 -5.24 11.53 -3.91
C GLY A 28 -5.21 11.75 -2.41
N VAL A 29 -5.77 12.86 -1.97
CA VAL A 29 -5.85 13.22 -0.55
C VAL A 29 -7.26 13.57 -0.13
N PHE A 30 -7.58 13.29 1.13
CA PHE A 30 -8.73 13.91 1.78
C PHE A 30 -8.31 15.22 2.43
N GLN A 31 -9.10 16.26 2.16
CA GLN A 31 -9.03 17.54 2.85
C GLN A 31 -10.35 17.77 3.58
N ILE A 32 -10.28 17.90 4.89
CA ILE A 32 -11.41 18.34 5.71
C ILE A 32 -11.52 19.85 5.52
N THR A 33 -12.63 20.31 4.96
CA THR A 33 -12.86 21.75 4.70
C THR A 33 -13.61 22.40 5.84
N ASP A 34 -14.42 21.63 6.57
CA ASP A 34 -15.11 22.01 7.80
C ASP A 34 -15.55 20.75 8.57
N ALA A 35 -16.33 20.91 9.64
CA ALA A 35 -16.75 19.80 10.49
C ALA A 35 -17.62 18.74 9.80
N GLU A 36 -18.28 19.06 8.68
CA GLU A 36 -19.23 18.19 7.99
C GLU A 36 -18.73 17.77 6.60
N HIS A 37 -17.77 18.48 6.03
CA HIS A 37 -17.34 18.28 4.65
C HIS A 37 -15.90 17.75 4.54
N VAL A 38 -15.76 16.67 3.77
CA VAL A 38 -14.48 16.10 3.35
C VAL A 38 -14.44 16.07 1.83
N SER A 39 -13.42 16.72 1.27
CA SER A 39 -13.16 16.74 -0.17
C SER A 39 -12.12 15.69 -0.54
N TYR A 40 -12.41 14.86 -1.55
CA TYR A 40 -11.41 14.03 -2.21
C TYR A 40 -10.77 14.80 -3.35
N ILE A 41 -9.45 15.01 -3.28
CA ILE A 41 -8.68 15.67 -4.33
C ILE A 41 -7.76 14.64 -4.99
N PRO A 42 -8.08 14.14 -6.20
CA PRO A 42 -7.19 13.25 -6.93
C PRO A 42 -5.93 14.01 -7.37
N ILE A 43 -4.76 13.38 -7.26
CA ILE A 43 -3.50 13.99 -7.65
C ILE A 43 -2.92 13.18 -8.83
N PRO A 44 -2.93 13.73 -10.06
CA PRO A 44 -2.40 13.03 -11.22
C PRO A 44 -0.96 12.57 -11.01
N GLY A 45 -0.70 11.28 -11.27
CA GLY A 45 0.64 10.69 -11.14
C GLY A 45 1.08 10.40 -9.70
N TYR A 46 0.28 10.72 -8.68
CA TYR A 46 0.59 10.40 -7.30
C TYR A 46 0.33 8.91 -7.02
N SER A 47 1.37 8.21 -6.58
CA SER A 47 1.35 6.79 -6.22
C SER A 47 2.19 6.58 -4.98
N ILE A 48 1.73 5.72 -4.08
CA ILE A 48 2.45 5.26 -2.91
C ILE A 48 3.28 4.01 -3.25
N LEU A 49 2.74 3.11 -4.07
CA LEU A 49 3.42 1.87 -4.45
C LEU A 49 4.70 2.11 -5.26
N LEU A 50 4.71 3.13 -6.12
CA LEU A 50 5.79 3.37 -7.08
C LEU A 50 6.68 4.57 -6.73
N ALA A 51 6.24 5.47 -5.84
CA ALA A 51 7.04 6.62 -5.47
C ALA A 51 8.24 6.22 -4.62
N THR A 52 9.30 7.03 -4.71
CA THR A 52 10.48 6.91 -3.86
C THR A 52 10.27 7.73 -2.59
N PRO A 53 10.31 7.11 -1.40
CA PRO A 53 10.22 7.86 -0.14
C PRO A 53 11.54 8.61 0.18
N PRO A 54 11.52 9.66 1.03
CA PRO A 54 10.39 10.08 1.83
C PRO A 54 9.30 10.77 1.03
N PHE A 55 8.05 10.53 1.40
CA PHE A 55 6.93 11.24 0.78
C PHE A 55 6.84 12.69 1.25
N SER A 56 6.49 13.57 0.33
CA SER A 56 6.21 14.97 0.63
C SER A 56 4.72 15.24 0.43
N ALA A 57 4.12 15.95 1.38
CA ALA A 57 2.72 16.29 1.29
C ALA A 57 2.48 17.22 0.09
N PRO A 58 1.43 16.99 -0.72
CA PRO A 58 0.98 17.97 -1.69
C PRO A 58 0.55 19.27 -0.99
N PRO A 59 0.54 20.42 -1.69
CA PRO A 59 0.13 21.70 -1.11
C PRO A 59 -1.28 21.64 -0.48
N GLY A 60 -1.43 22.28 0.68
CA GLY A 60 -2.69 22.33 1.44
C GLY A 60 -2.72 21.36 2.63
N ALA A 61 -3.85 21.33 3.34
CA ALA A 61 -4.03 20.46 4.50
C ALA A 61 -4.34 19.02 4.04
N VAL A 62 -3.43 18.09 4.34
CA VAL A 62 -3.64 16.65 4.07
C VAL A 62 -4.11 16.00 5.36
N HIS A 63 -5.30 15.38 5.33
CA HIS A 63 -5.86 14.68 6.49
C HIS A 63 -5.79 13.16 6.33
N ALA A 64 -5.75 12.68 5.09
CA ALA A 64 -5.50 11.28 4.76
C ALA A 64 -5.02 11.17 3.31
N VAL A 65 -4.29 10.10 3.00
CA VAL A 65 -4.05 9.68 1.61
C VAL A 65 -5.07 8.62 1.25
N VAL A 66 -5.59 8.67 0.02
CA VAL A 66 -6.57 7.71 -0.48
C VAL A 66 -6.07 7.15 -1.79
N CYS A 67 -5.95 5.83 -1.89
CA CYS A 67 -5.46 5.16 -3.08
C CYS A 67 -6.50 4.14 -3.59
N ASP A 68 -6.91 4.30 -4.83
CA ASP A 68 -7.69 3.31 -5.57
C ASP A 68 -6.76 2.25 -6.15
N ARG A 69 -6.98 1.00 -5.77
CA ARG A 69 -6.17 -0.16 -6.17
C ARG A 69 -7.04 -1.31 -6.65
N THR A 70 -6.42 -2.25 -7.36
CA THR A 70 -7.06 -3.51 -7.73
C THR A 70 -7.23 -4.45 -6.52
N SER A 71 -6.45 -4.28 -5.45
CA SER A 71 -6.53 -5.07 -4.21
C SER A 71 -6.21 -4.22 -2.96
N ILE A 72 -6.64 -4.70 -1.78
CA ILE A 72 -6.38 -4.11 -0.46
C ILE A 72 -4.99 -4.51 0.10
N PHE A 73 -4.14 -5.20 -0.66
CA PHE A 73 -2.79 -5.53 -0.21
C PHE A 73 -2.02 -4.30 0.27
N ILE A 74 -1.42 -4.43 1.45
CA ILE A 74 -0.47 -3.46 2.00
C ILE A 74 0.83 -3.59 1.20
N GLY A 75 1.17 -2.54 0.47
CA GLY A 75 2.38 -2.42 -0.31
C GLY A 75 3.61 -2.08 0.55
N PRO A 76 4.83 -2.22 -0.01
CA PRO A 76 6.07 -1.96 0.73
C PRO A 76 6.12 -0.56 1.34
N ASN A 77 5.71 0.46 0.59
CA ASN A 77 5.80 1.86 1.03
C ASN A 77 4.55 2.35 1.78
N ASP A 78 3.53 1.54 2.00
CA ASP A 78 2.25 2.03 2.53
C ASP A 78 2.38 2.64 3.93
N HIS A 79 3.22 2.03 4.77
CA HIS A 79 3.51 2.54 6.12
C HIS A 79 4.19 3.92 6.08
N ARG A 80 4.86 4.26 4.97
CA ARG A 80 5.55 5.55 4.78
C ARG A 80 4.58 6.71 4.69
N VAL A 81 3.32 6.48 4.33
CA VAL A 81 2.27 7.51 4.44
C VAL A 81 2.14 7.97 5.89
N ILE A 82 2.22 7.05 6.85
CA ILE A 82 2.09 7.39 8.27
C ILE A 82 3.39 7.99 8.79
N THR A 83 4.55 7.42 8.45
CA THR A 83 5.83 7.92 8.98
C THR A 83 6.30 9.22 8.36
N ASP A 84 6.04 9.43 7.06
CA ASP A 84 6.56 10.59 6.34
C ASP A 84 5.54 11.74 6.31
N LEU A 85 4.24 11.41 6.21
CA LEU A 85 3.17 12.42 6.10
C LEU A 85 2.34 12.57 7.38
N GLY A 86 2.45 11.65 8.33
CA GLY A 86 1.73 11.73 9.62
C GLY A 86 0.23 11.49 9.53
N VAL A 87 -0.27 10.90 8.43
CA VAL A 87 -1.71 10.73 8.16
C VAL A 87 -2.05 9.26 7.87
N PRO A 88 -3.30 8.81 8.06
CA PRO A 88 -3.73 7.47 7.67
C PRO A 88 -3.76 7.30 6.15
N LEU A 89 -3.61 6.04 5.71
CA LEU A 89 -3.77 5.62 4.32
C LEU A 89 -5.08 4.84 4.16
N PHE A 90 -5.94 5.30 3.26
CA PHE A 90 -7.14 4.60 2.82
C PHE A 90 -6.84 3.86 1.51
N ILE A 91 -7.12 2.56 1.48
CA ILE A 91 -7.02 1.74 0.27
C ILE A 91 -8.44 1.34 -0.14
N ARG A 92 -8.83 1.70 -1.37
CA ARG A 92 -10.14 1.36 -1.95
C ARG A 92 -9.96 0.34 -3.07
N SER A 93 -10.76 -0.73 -3.05
CA SER A 93 -10.74 -1.77 -4.07
C SER A 93 -12.11 -2.43 -4.21
N GLY A 94 -12.73 -2.29 -5.39
CA GLY A 94 -13.98 -2.99 -5.71
C GLY A 94 -15.11 -2.76 -4.70
N GLY A 95 -15.26 -1.52 -4.21
CA GLY A 95 -16.22 -1.15 -3.18
C GLY A 95 -15.77 -1.39 -1.73
N ARG A 96 -14.68 -2.11 -1.51
CA ARG A 96 -14.11 -2.35 -0.17
C ARG A 96 -13.16 -1.22 0.21
N ILE A 97 -13.12 -0.90 1.49
CA ILE A 97 -12.28 0.17 2.04
C ILE A 97 -11.56 -0.34 3.27
N ALA A 98 -10.24 -0.25 3.24
CA ALA A 98 -9.40 -0.46 4.41
C ALA A 98 -8.61 0.81 4.74
N VAL A 99 -8.30 0.96 6.03
CA VAL A 99 -7.55 2.08 6.59
C VAL A 99 -6.33 1.50 7.28
N LEU A 100 -5.16 1.88 6.81
CA LEU A 100 -3.89 1.66 7.50
C LEU A 100 -3.62 2.88 8.38
N GLU A 101 -3.54 2.65 9.68
CA GLU A 101 -3.39 3.70 10.69
C GLU A 101 -2.48 3.21 11.83
N ILE A 102 -1.91 4.15 12.59
CA ILE A 102 -1.37 3.85 13.92
C ILE A 102 -2.45 4.14 14.95
N ALA A 103 -2.85 3.11 15.69
CA ALA A 103 -3.74 3.22 16.84
C ALA A 103 -3.07 2.54 18.03
N ASP A 104 -3.12 3.18 19.21
CA ASP A 104 -2.50 2.64 20.43
C ASP A 104 -1.01 2.28 20.26
N ARG A 105 -0.29 3.07 19.45
CA ARG A 105 1.13 2.86 19.04
C ARG A 105 1.37 1.57 18.24
N GLN A 106 0.33 0.97 17.67
CA GLN A 106 0.44 -0.20 16.82
C GLN A 106 -0.04 0.11 15.41
N LEU A 107 0.71 -0.35 14.41
CA LEU A 107 0.27 -0.33 13.02
C LEU A 107 -0.89 -1.32 12.86
N ARG A 108 -2.03 -0.83 12.37
CA ARG A 108 -3.24 -1.62 12.20
C ARG A 108 -3.88 -1.37 10.84
N LEU A 109 -4.35 -2.45 10.22
CA LEU A 109 -5.26 -2.37 9.09
C LEU A 109 -6.70 -2.63 9.58
N ARG A 110 -7.60 -1.68 9.34
CA ARG A 110 -9.01 -1.75 9.72
C ARG A 110 -9.89 -1.64 8.48
N PHE A 111 -10.89 -2.51 8.35
CA PHE A 111 -11.86 -2.44 7.26
C PHE A 111 -13.04 -1.56 7.67
N THR A 112 -13.34 -0.53 6.91
CA THR A 112 -14.51 0.35 7.12
C THR A 112 -15.68 -0.04 6.23
N HIS A 113 -15.42 -0.74 5.13
CA HIS A 113 -16.45 -1.28 4.25
C HIS A 113 -15.99 -2.57 3.59
N GLY A 114 -16.86 -3.58 3.60
CA GLY A 114 -16.56 -4.92 3.08
C GLY A 114 -15.49 -5.66 3.89
N GLU A 115 -15.09 -6.82 3.37
CA GLU A 115 -14.15 -7.74 4.02
C GLU A 115 -12.98 -8.07 3.08
N PRO A 116 -11.78 -8.38 3.61
CA PRO A 116 -10.70 -8.90 2.78
C PRO A 116 -11.06 -10.27 2.22
N SER A 117 -10.65 -10.51 0.97
CA SER A 117 -10.66 -11.84 0.38
C SER A 117 -9.77 -12.80 1.20
N PRO A 118 -9.90 -14.13 1.03
CA PRO A 118 -9.05 -15.09 1.72
C PRO A 118 -7.55 -14.87 1.46
N GLU A 119 -7.19 -14.53 0.23
CA GLU A 119 -5.81 -14.27 -0.17
C GLU A 119 -5.25 -13.00 0.49
N GLU A 120 -6.02 -11.90 0.45
CA GLU A 120 -5.66 -10.67 1.15
C GLU A 120 -5.53 -10.91 2.65
N ARG A 121 -6.48 -11.63 3.25
CA ARG A 121 -6.50 -11.94 4.69
C ARG A 121 -5.25 -12.68 5.13
N ALA A 122 -4.80 -13.66 4.34
CA ALA A 122 -3.57 -14.41 4.61
C ALA A 122 -2.30 -13.54 4.51
N ALA A 123 -2.31 -12.49 3.68
CA ALA A 123 -1.16 -11.63 3.48
C ALA A 123 -1.06 -10.45 4.45
N ILE A 124 -2.14 -10.07 5.15
CA ILE A 124 -2.16 -8.91 6.05
C ILE A 124 -1.11 -9.02 7.15
N GLY A 125 -1.07 -10.14 7.88
CA GLY A 125 -0.14 -10.34 8.99
C GLY A 125 1.33 -10.15 8.56
N PRO A 126 1.81 -10.92 7.57
CA PRO A 126 3.15 -10.76 7.05
C PRO A 126 3.45 -9.35 6.52
N ALA A 127 2.47 -8.65 5.95
CA ALA A 127 2.67 -7.29 5.45
C ALA A 127 2.82 -6.26 6.58
N ILE A 128 2.02 -6.38 7.65
CA ILE A 128 2.15 -5.55 8.86
C ILE A 128 3.49 -5.80 9.53
N GLU A 129 3.91 -7.06 9.68
CA GLU A 129 5.22 -7.40 10.27
C GLU A 129 6.39 -6.80 9.49
N ARG A 130 6.36 -6.88 8.15
CA ARG A 130 7.37 -6.23 7.30
C ARG A 130 7.40 -4.72 7.49
N ALA A 131 6.23 -4.08 7.49
CA ALA A 131 6.12 -2.64 7.68
C ALA A 131 6.68 -2.20 9.06
N LEU A 132 6.34 -2.92 10.13
CA LEU A 132 6.87 -2.65 11.47
C LEU A 132 8.40 -2.80 11.51
N ALA A 133 8.93 -3.88 10.92
CA ALA A 133 10.38 -4.10 10.86
C ALA A 133 11.11 -3.02 10.05
N GLU A 134 10.46 -2.41 9.06
CA GLU A 134 11.02 -1.28 8.31
C GLU A 134 10.95 0.01 9.12
N MET A 135 9.83 0.30 9.77
CA MET A 135 9.66 1.44 10.67
C MET A 135 10.70 1.45 11.80
N ASP A 136 10.98 0.29 12.42
CA ASP A 136 11.97 0.15 13.49
C ASP A 136 13.41 0.43 13.03
N ARG A 137 13.70 0.24 11.73
CA ARG A 137 15.00 0.56 11.14
C ARG A 137 15.13 2.02 10.73
N MET A 138 14.03 2.75 10.65
CA MET A 138 14.08 4.16 10.29
C MET A 138 14.72 4.96 11.43
N PRO A 139 15.65 5.87 11.14
CA PRO A 139 16.12 6.82 12.14
C PRO A 139 14.91 7.54 12.71
N THR A 140 14.76 7.56 14.04
CA THR A 140 13.76 8.40 14.68
C THR A 140 14.06 9.84 14.28
N HIS A 141 13.31 10.39 13.32
CA HIS A 141 13.36 11.82 13.05
C HIS A 141 12.93 12.52 14.34
N HIS A 142 13.91 12.91 15.15
CA HIS A 142 13.69 13.86 16.22
C HIS A 142 13.06 15.08 15.56
N SER A 143 11.85 15.39 16.00
CA SER A 143 11.09 16.58 15.65
C SER A 143 12.04 17.76 15.54
N GLN A 144 12.17 18.35 14.35
CA GLN A 144 12.83 19.65 14.24
C GLN A 144 12.08 20.63 15.16
N PRO A 145 12.76 21.29 16.12
CA PRO A 145 12.10 22.30 16.93
C PRO A 145 11.64 23.44 16.01
N ALA A 146 10.41 23.92 16.25
CA ALA A 146 9.83 25.03 15.51
C ALA A 146 10.77 26.25 15.48
N PRO A 147 10.86 27.00 14.36
CA PRO A 147 11.60 28.24 14.34
C PRO A 147 11.01 29.19 15.38
N THR A 148 11.85 29.62 16.31
CA THR A 148 11.53 30.62 17.33
C THR A 148 11.37 31.98 16.62
N PRO A 149 10.37 32.81 17.00
CA PRO A 149 10.04 34.05 16.30
C PRO A 149 11.17 35.09 16.29
#